data_AF-A0A1F9YW66-F1
#
_entry.id   AF-A0A1F9YW66-F1
#
_cell.length_a   1.000
_cell.length_b   1.000
_cell.length_c   1.000
_cell.angle_alpha   90.00
_cell.angle_beta   90.00
_cell.angle_gamma   90.00
#
_symmetry.space_group_name_H-M   'P 1'
#
loop_
_entity.id
_entity.type
_entity.pdbx_description
1 polymer ?
#
loop_
_entity_poly.entity_id
_entity_poly.type
_entity_poly.pdbx_seq_one_letter_code
_entity_poly.pdbx_strand_id
1 'polypeptide(L)'
;MKRRMQHFLNMLPLDKIGLIIVLVLCASSELKAQFPENPNNPFSQLDDDKFKEAEKKSKEKKPKPVIIEPFCKNLAESATYWQISAENLQIYKNKGLGYTELVKVVLISKKSGKTVDDVIKKRNTEETFKKICQRYNVDYEQIKVETKKIMSEVKIYGKK
;
A
#
# COMPACT_ATOMS: atom_id res chain seq x y z
N MET A 1 -4.33 16.69 30.86
CA MET A 1 -4.26 18.12 30.42
C MET A 1 -4.08 18.22 28.91
N LYS A 2 -5.15 17.99 28.13
CA LYS A 2 -5.08 17.86 26.65
C LYS A 2 -6.06 18.83 25.97
N ARG A 3 -6.11 20.09 26.44
CA ARG A 3 -7.04 21.14 25.96
C ARG A 3 -6.37 22.50 25.71
N ARG A 4 -5.07 22.55 25.41
CA ARG A 4 -4.36 23.82 25.11
C ARG A 4 -3.50 23.80 23.84
N MET A 5 -3.78 22.90 22.91
CA MET A 5 -3.04 22.83 21.63
C MET A 5 -3.88 23.11 20.37
N GLN A 6 -5.13 23.55 20.52
CA GLN A 6 -5.99 23.85 19.37
C GLN A 6 -6.24 25.35 19.11
N HIS A 7 -5.60 26.25 19.86
CA HIS A 7 -5.77 27.70 19.67
C HIS A 7 -4.61 28.42 18.98
N PHE A 8 -3.49 27.74 18.66
CA PHE A 8 -2.33 28.39 18.02
C PHE A 8 -2.31 28.33 16.49
N LEU A 9 -3.17 27.53 15.86
CA LEU A 9 -3.15 27.34 14.39
C LEU A 9 -4.07 28.29 13.61
N ASN A 10 -4.89 29.11 14.28
CA ASN A 10 -5.84 30.02 13.62
C ASN A 10 -5.51 31.51 13.79
N MET A 11 -4.25 31.86 14.08
CA MET A 11 -3.88 33.26 14.36
C MET A 11 -2.67 33.79 13.60
N LEU A 12 -2.46 33.33 12.36
CA LEU A 12 -1.50 33.97 11.45
C LEU A 12 -2.26 34.61 10.27
N PRO A 13 -2.24 35.95 10.17
CA PRO A 13 -2.87 36.65 9.04
C PRO A 13 -2.14 36.27 7.75
N LEU A 14 -2.92 35.98 6.69
CA LEU A 14 -2.43 35.51 5.37
C LEU A 14 -1.36 36.42 4.75
N ASP A 15 -1.29 37.68 5.19
CA ASP A 15 -0.42 38.70 4.63
C ASP A 15 1.06 38.53 5.02
N LYS A 16 1.38 37.66 5.99
CA LYS A 16 2.77 37.42 6.45
C LYS A 16 3.45 36.22 5.80
N ILE A 17 2.72 35.39 5.05
CA ILE A 17 3.30 34.21 4.39
C ILE A 17 4.15 34.62 3.17
N GLY A 18 3.76 35.68 2.46
CA GLY A 18 4.53 36.21 1.33
C GLY A 18 5.91 36.74 1.71
N LEU A 19 6.05 37.30 2.92
CA LEU A 19 7.29 37.91 3.39
C LEU A 19 8.37 36.87 3.75
N ILE A 20 7.95 35.67 4.18
CA ILE A 20 8.86 34.55 4.48
C ILE A 20 9.43 33.95 3.19
N ILE A 21 8.62 33.85 2.12
CA ILE A 21 9.05 33.27 0.84
C ILE A 21 10.07 34.17 0.13
N VAL A 22 9.92 35.50 0.23
CA VAL A 22 10.87 36.47 -0.36
C VAL A 22 12.21 36.47 0.39
N LEU A 23 12.22 36.33 1.72
CA LEU A 23 13.45 36.25 2.51
C LEU A 23 14.28 34.97 2.23
N VAL A 24 13.63 33.85 1.93
CA VAL A 24 14.32 32.60 1.57
C VAL A 24 14.94 32.67 0.16
N LEU A 25 14.33 33.41 -0.77
CA LEU A 25 14.85 33.58 -2.13
C LEU A 25 16.04 34.57 -2.21
N CYS A 26 16.08 35.61 -1.38
CA CYS A 26 17.18 36.58 -1.38
C CYS A 26 18.49 36.08 -0.75
N ALA A 27 18.46 35.02 0.07
CA ALA A 27 19.68 34.46 0.67
C ALA A 27 20.50 33.57 -0.30
N SER A 28 19.96 33.26 -1.48
CA SER A 28 20.60 32.33 -2.43
C SER A 28 21.48 33.00 -3.48
N SER A 29 21.45 34.33 -3.61
CA SER A 29 22.16 35.06 -4.66
C SER A 29 23.59 35.51 -4.30
N GLU A 30 24.03 35.39 -3.05
CA GLU A 30 25.36 35.87 -2.64
C GLU A 30 26.42 34.78 -2.36
N LEU A 31 26.10 33.49 -2.51
CA LEU A 31 27.06 32.41 -2.20
C LEU A 31 27.83 31.86 -3.41
N LYS A 32 28.01 32.64 -4.48
CA LYS A 32 28.72 32.20 -5.70
C LYS A 32 30.12 32.77 -5.88
N ALA A 33 30.65 33.51 -4.90
CA ALA A 33 31.91 34.25 -5.04
C ALA A 33 33.01 33.84 -4.04
N GLN A 34 33.09 32.58 -3.58
CA GLN A 34 34.13 32.24 -2.59
C GLN A 34 34.67 30.81 -2.53
N PHE A 35 34.59 30.03 -3.61
CA PHE A 35 35.28 28.73 -3.65
C PHE A 35 35.98 28.54 -5.00
N PRO A 36 37.30 28.78 -5.10
CA PRO A 36 38.05 28.35 -6.26
C PRO A 36 38.01 26.83 -6.38
N GLU A 37 37.79 26.32 -7.59
CA GLU A 37 37.69 24.89 -7.88
C GLU A 37 38.96 24.16 -7.43
N ASN A 38 38.79 23.14 -6.59
CA ASN A 38 39.87 22.24 -6.19
C ASN A 38 40.02 21.15 -7.28
N PRO A 39 41.14 21.11 -8.03
CA PRO A 39 41.34 20.15 -9.11
C PRO A 39 41.44 18.69 -8.65
N ASN A 40 41.52 18.43 -7.34
CA ASN A 40 41.54 17.09 -6.75
C ASN A 40 40.22 16.70 -6.05
N ASN A 41 39.10 17.30 -6.45
CA ASN A 41 37.78 16.89 -5.94
C ASN A 41 37.37 15.52 -6.54
N PRO A 42 37.22 14.45 -5.74
CA PRO A 42 36.79 13.14 -6.23
C PRO A 42 35.32 13.08 -6.72
N PHE A 43 34.57 14.18 -6.60
CA PHE A 43 33.18 14.30 -7.05
C PHE A 43 33.01 14.99 -8.41
N SER A 44 34.09 15.34 -9.12
CA SER A 44 34.00 15.98 -10.45
C SER A 44 33.68 15.01 -11.60
N GLN A 45 33.73 13.70 -11.36
CA GLN A 45 33.28 12.67 -12.31
C GLN A 45 31.91 12.12 -11.89
N LEU A 46 30.88 12.96 -11.96
CA LEU A 46 29.52 12.46 -12.05
C LEU A 46 29.18 12.37 -13.53
N ASP A 47 29.41 11.19 -14.11
CA ASP A 47 29.09 10.89 -15.50
C ASP A 47 27.59 11.12 -15.77
N ASP A 48 27.29 12.12 -16.60
CA ASP A 48 25.93 12.49 -17.04
C ASP A 48 25.17 11.32 -17.71
N ASP A 49 25.86 10.24 -18.08
CA ASP A 49 25.28 9.04 -18.67
C ASP A 49 24.34 8.28 -17.71
N LYS A 50 24.46 8.48 -16.39
CA LYS A 50 23.60 7.80 -15.41
C LYS A 50 22.17 8.34 -15.36
N PHE A 51 21.92 9.55 -15.87
CA PHE A 51 20.57 10.14 -15.91
C PHE A 51 19.71 9.62 -17.06
N LYS A 52 20.32 9.11 -18.15
CA LYS A 52 19.56 8.53 -19.28
C LYS A 52 19.00 7.14 -19.01
N GLU A 53 19.46 6.45 -17.98
CA GLU A 53 18.91 5.13 -17.60
C GLU A 53 17.67 5.23 -16.69
N ALA A 54 17.48 6.38 -16.01
CA ALA A 54 16.33 6.62 -15.15
C ALA A 54 15.02 6.87 -15.93
N GLU A 55 15.11 7.41 -17.16
CA GLU A 55 13.92 7.72 -17.96
C GLU A 55 13.31 6.50 -18.67
N LYS A 56 14.03 5.37 -18.78
CA LYS A 56 13.47 4.15 -19.39
C LYS A 56 12.52 3.36 -18.48
N LYS A 57 12.39 3.73 -17.19
CA LYS A 57 11.53 3.00 -16.22
C LYS A 57 10.21 3.69 -15.86
N SER A 58 9.89 4.87 -16.39
CA SER A 58 8.62 5.56 -16.11
C SER A 58 7.59 5.42 -17.24
N LYS A 59 7.36 4.20 -17.73
CA LYS A 59 6.03 3.88 -18.29
C LYS A 59 5.08 3.55 -17.14
N GLU A 60 4.84 4.53 -16.28
CA GLU A 60 3.75 4.50 -15.31
C GLU A 60 2.44 4.58 -16.11
N LYS A 61 1.98 3.42 -16.59
CA LYS A 61 0.65 3.26 -17.16
C LYS A 61 -0.32 3.70 -16.08
N LYS A 62 -1.03 4.82 -16.28
CA LYS A 62 -2.15 5.26 -15.41
C LYS A 62 -2.94 4.02 -15.01
N PRO A 63 -3.10 3.71 -13.70
CA PRO A 63 -3.74 2.49 -13.28
C PRO A 63 -5.14 2.47 -13.88
N LYS A 64 -5.43 1.43 -14.67
CA LYS A 64 -6.77 1.24 -15.23
C LYS A 64 -7.78 1.22 -14.07
N PRO A 65 -8.95 1.85 -14.20
CA PRO A 65 -9.96 1.81 -13.16
C PRO A 65 -10.30 0.35 -12.85
N VAL A 66 -10.10 -0.05 -11.59
CA VAL A 66 -10.39 -1.41 -11.12
C VAL A 66 -11.89 -1.52 -10.91
N ILE A 67 -12.57 -2.30 -11.74
CA ILE A 67 -14.00 -2.59 -11.56
C ILE A 67 -14.12 -3.57 -10.39
N ILE A 68 -14.69 -3.11 -9.27
CA ILE A 68 -14.87 -3.91 -8.06
C ILE A 68 -16.16 -4.71 -8.19
N GLU A 69 -16.05 -6.03 -8.14
CA GLU A 69 -17.21 -6.91 -8.16
C GLU A 69 -17.97 -6.88 -6.83
N PRO A 70 -19.31 -7.11 -6.85
CA PRO A 70 -20.12 -7.17 -5.64
C PRO A 70 -19.58 -8.12 -4.58
N PHE A 71 -19.01 -9.26 -4.99
CA PHE A 71 -18.42 -10.22 -4.05
C PHE A 71 -17.26 -9.60 -3.25
N CYS A 72 -16.33 -8.89 -3.89
CA CYS A 72 -15.16 -8.30 -3.23
C CYS A 72 -15.58 -7.18 -2.28
N LYS A 73 -16.59 -6.40 -2.68
CA LYS A 73 -17.21 -5.38 -1.83
C LYS A 73 -17.88 -6.00 -0.61
N ASN A 74 -18.75 -6.98 -0.81
CA ASN A 74 -19.47 -7.66 0.26
C ASN A 74 -18.54 -8.41 1.21
N LEU A 75 -17.45 -8.99 0.69
CA LEU A 75 -16.44 -9.66 1.51
C LEU A 75 -15.68 -8.66 2.39
N ALA A 76 -15.31 -7.50 1.87
CA ALA A 76 -14.68 -6.44 2.65
C ALA A 76 -15.63 -5.89 3.73
N GLU A 77 -16.91 -5.70 3.39
CA GLU A 77 -17.94 -5.21 4.33
C GLU A 77 -18.26 -6.22 5.43
N SER A 78 -18.54 -7.47 5.05
CA SER A 78 -18.87 -8.57 5.99
C SER A 78 -17.70 -8.89 6.92
N ALA A 79 -16.51 -8.44 6.57
CA ALA A 79 -15.30 -8.74 7.30
C ALA A 79 -14.41 -7.54 7.52
N THR A 80 -15.01 -6.53 8.11
CA THR A 80 -14.36 -5.34 8.67
C THR A 80 -13.15 -5.72 9.55
N TYR A 81 -13.15 -6.91 10.15
CA TYR A 81 -12.07 -7.47 10.96
C TYR A 81 -10.75 -7.75 10.21
N TRP A 82 -10.75 -7.84 8.88
CA TRP A 82 -9.56 -8.24 8.10
C TRP A 82 -8.75 -7.08 7.54
N GLN A 83 -9.20 -5.83 7.75
CA GLN A 83 -8.50 -4.62 7.32
C GLN A 83 -8.02 -4.64 5.85
N ILE A 84 -8.78 -5.33 4.98
CA ILE A 84 -8.49 -5.42 3.54
C ILE A 84 -9.55 -4.67 2.75
N SER A 85 -9.12 -3.85 1.79
CA SER A 85 -10.03 -3.12 0.92
C SER A 85 -10.63 -4.02 -0.15
N ALA A 86 -11.82 -3.66 -0.64
CA ALA A 86 -12.45 -4.33 -1.77
C ALA A 86 -11.59 -4.27 -3.04
N GLU A 87 -10.81 -3.19 -3.22
CA GLU A 87 -9.85 -3.03 -4.32
C GLU A 87 -8.76 -4.08 -4.27
N ASN A 88 -8.15 -4.30 -3.09
CA ASN A 88 -7.10 -5.31 -2.93
C ASN A 88 -7.65 -6.71 -3.20
N LEU A 89 -8.83 -7.04 -2.69
CA LEU A 89 -9.52 -8.29 -2.99
C LEU A 89 -9.77 -8.49 -4.49
N GLN A 90 -10.20 -7.43 -5.19
CA GLN A 90 -10.39 -7.47 -6.63
C GLN A 90 -9.07 -7.65 -7.38
N ILE A 91 -7.98 -7.01 -6.94
CA ILE A 91 -6.65 -7.19 -7.53
C ILE A 91 -6.21 -8.64 -7.38
N TYR A 92 -6.38 -9.26 -6.21
CA TYR A 92 -6.04 -10.66 -5.99
C TYR A 92 -6.90 -11.61 -6.82
N LYS A 93 -8.20 -11.30 -6.97
CA LYS A 93 -9.09 -12.03 -7.87
C LYS A 93 -8.63 -11.97 -9.31
N ASN A 94 -8.29 -10.78 -9.80
CA ASN A 94 -7.79 -10.56 -11.16
C ASN A 94 -6.45 -11.27 -11.40
N LYS A 95 -5.69 -11.58 -10.34
CA LYS A 95 -4.46 -12.39 -10.39
C LYS A 95 -4.71 -13.90 -10.35
N GLY A 96 -5.98 -14.35 -10.40
CA GLY A 96 -6.34 -15.76 -10.53
C GLY A 96 -6.67 -16.47 -9.21
N LEU A 97 -6.98 -15.73 -8.14
CA LEU A 97 -7.55 -16.33 -6.93
C LEU A 97 -9.07 -16.44 -7.07
N GLY A 98 -9.60 -17.64 -6.86
CA GLY A 98 -11.05 -17.85 -6.79
C GLY A 98 -11.66 -17.28 -5.51
N TYR A 99 -12.98 -17.09 -5.49
CA TYR A 99 -13.71 -16.56 -4.33
C TYR A 99 -13.43 -17.32 -3.03
N THR A 100 -13.50 -18.65 -3.08
CA THR A 100 -13.21 -19.50 -1.92
C THR A 100 -11.77 -19.35 -1.45
N GLU A 101 -10.83 -19.16 -2.38
CA GLU A 101 -9.42 -18.98 -2.06
C GLU A 101 -9.16 -17.62 -1.42
N LEU A 102 -9.80 -16.55 -1.92
CA LEU A 102 -9.72 -15.23 -1.30
C LEU A 102 -10.12 -15.28 0.17
N VAL A 103 -11.26 -15.92 0.47
CA VAL A 103 -11.72 -16.08 1.87
C VAL A 103 -10.70 -16.86 2.70
N LYS A 104 -10.19 -17.98 2.19
CA LYS A 104 -9.17 -18.78 2.91
C LYS A 104 -7.90 -17.99 3.18
N VAL A 105 -7.37 -17.29 2.18
CA VAL A 105 -6.16 -16.50 2.29
C VAL A 105 -6.30 -15.47 3.40
N VAL A 106 -7.41 -14.73 3.40
CA VAL A 106 -7.67 -13.71 4.40
C VAL A 106 -7.85 -14.30 5.80
N LEU A 107 -8.56 -15.42 5.94
CA LEU A 107 -8.72 -16.12 7.21
C LEU A 107 -7.40 -16.65 7.77
N ILE A 108 -6.57 -17.26 6.92
CA ILE A 108 -5.25 -17.77 7.30
C ILE A 108 -4.36 -16.61 7.73
N SER A 109 -4.35 -15.51 6.97
CA SER A 109 -3.62 -14.29 7.33
C SER A 109 -4.03 -13.79 8.72
N LYS A 110 -5.33 -13.66 9.00
CA LYS A 110 -5.83 -13.26 10.32
C LYS A 110 -5.37 -14.20 11.44
N LYS A 111 -5.54 -15.51 11.29
CA LYS A 111 -5.25 -16.47 12.37
C LYS A 111 -3.76 -16.68 12.59
N SER A 112 -2.95 -16.55 11.55
CA SER A 112 -1.49 -16.71 11.63
C SER A 112 -0.74 -15.41 11.97
N GLY A 113 -1.39 -14.25 11.87
CA GLY A 113 -0.74 -12.95 11.94
C GLY A 113 0.20 -12.64 10.77
N LYS A 114 0.18 -13.45 9.71
CA LYS A 114 0.95 -13.20 8.47
C LYS A 114 0.18 -12.30 7.53
N THR A 115 0.89 -11.62 6.63
CA THR A 115 0.23 -10.75 5.65
C THR A 115 -0.55 -11.58 4.63
N VAL A 116 -1.57 -10.99 4.03
CA VAL A 116 -2.32 -11.61 2.92
C VAL A 116 -1.37 -11.96 1.77
N ASP A 117 -0.43 -11.06 1.44
CA ASP A 117 0.55 -11.28 0.38
C ASP A 117 1.48 -12.47 0.66
N ASP A 118 1.89 -12.69 1.92
CA ASP A 118 2.72 -13.85 2.28
C ASP A 118 1.98 -15.17 2.03
N VAL A 119 0.70 -15.22 2.41
CA VAL A 119 -0.15 -16.41 2.21
C VAL A 119 -0.36 -16.66 0.71
N ILE A 120 -0.60 -15.59 -0.07
CA ILE A 120 -0.75 -15.67 -1.53
C ILE A 120 0.54 -16.15 -2.19
N LYS A 121 1.69 -15.62 -1.77
CA LYS A 121 3.01 -16.04 -2.27
C LYS A 121 3.20 -17.53 -2.07
N LYS A 122 2.83 -18.08 -0.91
CA LYS A 122 2.90 -19.52 -0.63
C LYS A 122 1.93 -20.34 -1.47
N ARG A 123 0.69 -19.87 -1.66
CA ARG A 123 -0.29 -20.50 -2.56
C ARG A 123 0.24 -20.56 -3.99
N ASN A 124 0.88 -19.49 -4.45
CA ASN A 124 1.44 -19.40 -5.80
C ASN A 124 2.71 -20.24 -6.00
N THR A 125 3.44 -20.59 -4.93
CA THR A 125 4.50 -21.61 -4.98
C THR A 125 3.95 -23.04 -4.91
N GLU A 126 2.70 -23.24 -5.33
CA GLU A 126 1.97 -24.52 -5.35
C GLU A 126 1.84 -25.24 -3.99
N GLU A 127 2.01 -24.52 -2.86
CA GLU A 127 1.69 -25.09 -1.56
C GLU A 127 0.17 -25.18 -1.39
N THR A 128 -0.34 -26.36 -1.02
CA THR A 128 -1.76 -26.51 -0.68
C THR A 128 -2.08 -25.72 0.59
N PHE A 129 -3.30 -25.19 0.70
CA PHE A 129 -3.74 -24.47 1.91
C PHE A 129 -3.56 -25.29 3.20
N LYS A 130 -3.67 -26.62 3.13
CA LYS A 130 -3.38 -27.51 4.26
C LYS A 130 -1.92 -27.39 4.72
N LYS A 131 -0.96 -27.42 3.79
CA LYS A 131 0.47 -27.24 4.10
C LYS A 131 0.77 -25.83 4.62
N ILE A 132 0.14 -24.81 4.04
CA ILE A 132 0.29 -23.41 4.51
C ILE A 132 -0.22 -23.28 5.96
N CYS A 133 -1.38 -23.86 6.27
CA CYS A 133 -1.94 -23.87 7.63
C CYS A 133 -1.01 -24.60 8.61
N GLN A 134 -0.49 -25.77 8.25
CA GLN A 134 0.48 -26.51 9.07
C GLN A 134 1.73 -25.67 9.35
N ARG A 135 2.28 -25.00 8.33
CA ARG A 135 3.45 -24.12 8.46
C ARG A 135 3.21 -22.96 9.43
N TYR A 136 1.99 -22.42 9.44
CA TYR A 136 1.62 -21.29 10.28
C TYR A 136 0.94 -21.68 11.59
N ASN A 137 0.90 -22.98 11.91
CA ASN A 137 0.22 -23.51 13.09
C ASN A 137 -1.25 -23.06 13.20
N VAL A 138 -1.97 -23.09 12.07
CA VAL A 138 -3.39 -22.78 11.96
C VAL A 138 -4.18 -24.06 11.72
N ASP A 139 -5.33 -24.21 12.37
CA ASP A 139 -6.23 -25.35 12.13
C ASP A 139 -6.95 -25.21 10.77
N TYR A 140 -6.62 -26.10 9.84
CA TYR A 140 -7.19 -26.12 8.50
C TYR A 140 -8.68 -26.51 8.48
N GLU A 141 -9.14 -27.37 9.40
CA GLU A 141 -10.55 -27.76 9.44
C GLU A 141 -11.41 -26.60 9.92
N GLN A 142 -10.93 -25.85 10.92
CA GLN A 142 -11.56 -24.59 11.32
C GLN A 142 -11.64 -23.59 10.16
N ILE A 143 -10.55 -23.43 9.38
CA ILE A 143 -10.55 -22.58 8.19
C ILE A 143 -11.62 -23.00 7.19
N LYS A 144 -11.79 -24.31 6.93
CA LYS A 144 -12.82 -24.82 6.00
C LYS A 144 -14.24 -24.49 6.47
N VAL A 145 -14.52 -24.68 7.76
CA VAL A 145 -15.84 -24.38 8.34
C VAL A 145 -16.14 -22.89 8.25
N GLU A 146 -15.21 -22.05 8.70
CA GLU A 146 -15.37 -20.58 8.64
C GLU A 146 -15.53 -20.10 7.20
N THR A 147 -14.73 -20.64 6.27
CA THR A 147 -14.83 -20.30 4.84
C THR A 147 -16.23 -20.57 4.30
N LYS A 148 -16.83 -21.73 4.61
CA LYS A 148 -18.20 -22.06 4.16
C LYS A 148 -19.22 -21.06 4.67
N LYS A 149 -19.14 -20.71 5.96
CA LYS A 149 -20.04 -19.74 6.61
C LYS A 149 -19.95 -18.36 5.93
N ILE A 150 -18.74 -17.84 5.76
CA ILE A 150 -18.50 -16.55 5.12
C ILE A 150 -18.97 -16.58 3.67
N MET A 151 -18.69 -17.66 2.94
CA MET A 151 -19.13 -17.80 1.55
C MET A 151 -20.67 -17.78 1.42
N SER A 152 -21.41 -18.36 2.36
CA SER A 152 -22.87 -18.27 2.37
C SER A 152 -23.35 -16.85 2.66
N GLU A 153 -22.75 -16.16 3.64
CA GLU A 153 -23.12 -14.79 3.99
C GLU A 153 -22.87 -13.85 2.82
N VAL A 154 -21.66 -13.85 2.26
CA VAL A 154 -21.25 -12.95 1.15
C VAL A 154 -22.07 -13.18 -0.12
N LYS A 155 -22.43 -14.44 -0.43
CA LYS A 155 -23.28 -14.76 -1.60
C LYS A 155 -24.70 -14.21 -1.48
N ILE A 156 -25.27 -14.19 -0.28
CA ILE A 156 -26.62 -13.66 -0.06
C ILE A 156 -26.67 -12.17 -0.39
N TYR A 157 -25.65 -11.41 0.00
CA TYR A 157 -25.54 -9.97 -0.31
C TYR A 157 -25.28 -9.67 -1.80
N GLY A 158 -25.00 -10.69 -2.63
CA GLY A 158 -24.81 -10.55 -4.08
C GLY A 158 -26.09 -10.71 -4.91
N LYS A 159 -27.22 -11.07 -4.29
CA LYS A 159 -28.55 -11.08 -4.92
C LYS A 159 -29.28 -9.78 -4.59
N LYS A 160 -29.05 -8.73 -5.36
CA LYS A 160 -29.94 -7.57 -5.45
C LYS A 160 -30.02 -7.13 -6.90
#